data_AF-A0A4Y2GBW2-F1
#
_entry.id   AF-A0A4Y2GBW2-F1
#
_cell.length_a   1.000
_cell.length_b   1.000
_cell.length_c   1.000
_cell.angle_alpha   90.00
_cell.angle_beta   90.00
_cell.angle_gamma   90.00
#
_symmetry.space_group_name_H-M   'P 1'
#
loop_
_entity.id
_entity.type
_entity.pdbx_description
1 polymer ?
#
loop_
_entity_poly.entity_id
_entity_poly.type
_entity_poly.pdbx_seq_one_letter_code
_entity_poly.pdbx_strand_id
1 'polypeptide(L)'
;MSINIGIEQWGSKIPAYSGALKKHTHKTKKHPTVLLYPADNAEIEAPIQYLLSQELSIPRNIKTIKPINSQSLAAVLNSEKDREDLINKIGQNKSLLEQIKPKMHGFSRISIIFYGIRNNITENEIQNALRETTAGINNP
;
A
#
# COMPACT_ATOMS: atom_id res chain seq x y z
N MET A 1 -66.02 -14.77 21.94
CA MET A 1 -65.33 -13.65 21.28
C MET A 1 -63.85 -13.80 21.58
N SER A 2 -63.05 -14.23 20.60
CA SER A 2 -61.61 -14.42 20.75
C SER A 2 -60.93 -13.22 20.10
N ILE A 3 -60.12 -12.49 20.86
CA ILE A 3 -59.38 -11.32 20.36
C ILE A 3 -58.02 -11.84 19.91
N ASN A 4 -57.78 -11.75 18.60
CA ASN A 4 -56.53 -12.17 17.97
C ASN A 4 -55.56 -10.98 17.99
N ILE A 5 -54.54 -11.03 18.84
CA ILE A 5 -53.48 -10.00 18.90
C ILE A 5 -52.34 -10.44 17.97
N GLY A 6 -52.30 -9.83 16.78
CA GLY A 6 -51.22 -10.00 15.82
C GLY A 6 -49.93 -9.40 16.35
N ILE A 7 -48.91 -10.25 16.55
CA ILE A 7 -47.55 -9.81 16.84
C ILE A 7 -46.92 -9.41 15.49
N GLU A 8 -46.91 -8.11 15.19
CA GLU A 8 -46.10 -7.57 14.09
C GLU A 8 -44.61 -7.76 14.42
N GLN A 9 -44.00 -8.69 13.71
CA GLN A 9 -42.55 -8.91 13.71
C GLN A 9 -41.87 -7.71 13.05
N TRP A 10 -41.35 -6.79 13.85
CA TRP A 10 -40.42 -5.76 13.37
C TRP A 10 -39.09 -6.44 13.02
N GLY A 11 -39.01 -6.97 11.80
CA GLY A 11 -37.77 -7.45 11.17
C GLY A 11 -36.86 -6.27 10.85
N SER A 12 -36.27 -5.65 11.88
CA SER A 12 -35.19 -4.69 11.70
C SER A 12 -33.99 -5.45 11.15
N LYS A 13 -33.81 -5.42 9.82
CA LYS A 13 -32.60 -5.89 9.15
C LYS A 13 -31.46 -5.01 9.63
N ILE A 14 -30.80 -5.39 10.72
CA ILE A 14 -29.56 -4.77 11.15
C ILE A 14 -28.60 -4.93 9.97
N PRO A 15 -28.20 -3.84 9.28
CA PRO A 15 -27.28 -3.98 8.17
C PRO A 15 -25.99 -4.58 8.71
N ALA A 16 -25.54 -5.67 8.10
CA ALA A 16 -24.23 -6.23 8.40
C ALA A 16 -23.19 -5.11 8.37
N TYR A 17 -22.32 -5.05 9.38
CA TYR A 17 -21.32 -3.99 9.54
C TYR A 17 -20.49 -3.77 8.26
N SER A 18 -20.21 -4.85 7.53
CA SER A 18 -19.56 -4.83 6.21
C SER A 18 -20.30 -4.01 5.14
N GLY A 19 -21.63 -3.95 5.20
CA GLY A 19 -22.48 -3.15 4.30
C GLY A 19 -22.46 -1.66 4.62
N ALA A 20 -22.27 -1.28 5.89
CA ALA A 20 -22.20 0.11 6.33
C ALA A 20 -20.89 0.80 5.88
N LEU A 21 -19.78 0.05 5.85
CA LEU A 21 -18.46 0.57 5.48
C LEU A 21 -18.32 0.94 4.00
N LYS A 22 -19.09 0.32 3.10
CA LYS A 22 -19.00 0.56 1.64
C LYS A 22 -19.38 1.98 1.23
N LYS A 23 -20.14 2.71 2.05
CA LYS A 23 -20.63 4.06 1.73
C LYS A 23 -19.61 5.17 2.00
N HIS A 24 -18.55 4.88 2.77
CA HIS A 24 -17.56 5.88 3.19
C HIS A 24 -16.18 5.73 2.52
N THR A 25 -16.03 4.87 1.51
CA THR A 25 -14.77 4.79 0.77
C THR A 25 -14.80 5.73 -0.43
N HIS A 26 -14.44 7.00 -0.22
CA HIS A 26 -14.02 7.84 -1.34
C HIS A 26 -12.77 7.21 -1.96
N LYS A 27 -12.92 6.46 -3.06
CA LYS A 27 -11.80 5.94 -3.84
C LYS A 27 -11.12 7.12 -4.55
N THR A 28 -10.31 7.88 -3.84
CA THR A 28 -9.39 8.83 -4.47
C THR A 28 -8.48 8.02 -5.39
N LYS A 29 -8.45 8.34 -6.70
CA LYS A 29 -7.53 7.73 -7.65
C LYS A 29 -6.11 7.90 -7.08
N LYS A 30 -5.51 6.79 -6.62
CA LYS A 30 -4.15 6.81 -6.11
C LYS A 30 -3.22 6.98 -7.30
N HIS A 31 -2.41 8.02 -7.28
CA HIS A 31 -1.37 8.20 -8.29
C HIS A 31 -0.20 7.24 -8.00
N PRO A 32 0.37 6.63 -9.05
CA PRO A 32 1.55 5.79 -8.90
C PRO A 32 2.68 6.61 -8.29
N THR A 33 3.27 6.12 -7.20
CA THR A 33 4.26 6.87 -6.41
C THR A 33 5.47 5.99 -6.12
N VAL A 34 6.66 6.52 -6.36
CA VAL A 34 7.94 5.93 -5.94
C VAL A 34 8.48 6.72 -4.77
N LEU A 35 8.88 6.02 -3.71
CA LEU A 35 9.62 6.59 -2.61
C LEU A 35 11.11 6.43 -2.93
N LEU A 36 11.85 7.52 -2.89
CA LEU A 36 13.27 7.55 -3.16
C LEU A 36 13.99 7.89 -1.85
N TYR A 37 14.68 6.88 -1.33
CA TYR A 37 15.45 6.97 -0.10
C TYR A 37 16.93 6.97 -0.43
N PRO A 38 17.78 7.50 0.48
CA PRO A 38 19.20 7.21 0.46
C PRO A 38 19.46 5.70 0.50
N ALA A 39 20.49 5.26 -0.21
CA ALA A 39 21.00 3.90 -0.06
C ALA A 39 21.63 3.71 1.33
N ASP A 40 21.67 2.47 1.80
CA ASP A 40 22.21 2.14 3.12
C ASP A 40 23.73 2.48 3.12
N ASN A 41 24.13 3.49 3.91
CA ASN A 41 25.47 4.08 4.01
C ASN A 41 25.87 5.14 2.95
N ALA A 42 24.93 5.68 2.18
CA ALA A 42 25.25 6.78 1.26
C ALA A 42 25.37 8.13 2.01
N GLU A 43 26.55 8.74 1.98
CA GLU A 43 26.71 10.17 2.31
C GLU A 43 26.22 11.00 1.13
N ILE A 44 24.94 11.35 1.17
CA ILE A 44 24.33 12.16 0.13
C ILE A 44 24.69 13.63 0.35
N GLU A 45 25.70 14.10 -0.41
CA GLU A 45 26.12 15.51 -0.42
C GLU A 45 25.09 16.43 -1.11
N ALA A 46 24.32 15.89 -2.07
CA ALA A 46 23.36 16.65 -2.88
C ALA A 46 21.94 16.08 -2.80
N PRO A 47 20.88 16.92 -2.72
CA PRO A 47 19.49 16.43 -2.67
C PRO A 47 19.19 15.44 -3.81
N ILE A 48 18.46 14.36 -3.54
CA ILE A 48 18.14 13.33 -4.54
C ILE A 48 17.54 13.91 -5.83
N GLN A 49 16.75 15.00 -5.72
CA GLN A 49 16.20 15.69 -6.88
C GLN A 49 17.27 16.22 -7.84
N TYR A 50 18.40 16.70 -7.30
CA TYR A 50 19.55 17.13 -8.10
C TYR A 50 20.21 15.93 -8.78
N LEU A 51 20.47 14.85 -8.04
CA LEU A 51 21.05 13.62 -8.60
C LEU A 51 20.23 13.07 -9.77
N LEU A 52 18.90 13.00 -9.62
CA LEU A 52 18.01 12.57 -10.68
C LEU A 52 18.05 13.50 -11.90
N SER A 53 18.21 14.82 -11.68
CA SER A 53 18.27 15.78 -12.78
C SER A 53 19.56 15.67 -13.58
N GLN A 54 20.69 15.39 -12.92
CA GLN A 54 22.00 15.23 -13.55
C GLN A 54 22.07 13.92 -14.35
N GLU A 55 21.65 12.82 -13.74
CA GLU A 55 21.90 11.48 -14.27
C GLU A 55 20.81 10.97 -15.22
N LEU A 56 19.56 11.45 -15.08
CA LEU A 56 18.43 10.91 -15.84
C LEU A 56 17.77 11.90 -16.79
N SER A 57 18.16 13.19 -16.79
CA SER A 57 17.41 14.30 -17.40
C SER A 57 15.95 14.27 -16.94
N ILE A 58 15.57 15.17 -16.02
CA ILE A 58 14.27 15.23 -15.32
C ILE A 58 13.18 14.44 -16.08
N PRO A 59 12.77 13.26 -15.59
CA PRO A 59 11.80 12.46 -16.32
C PRO A 59 10.54 13.30 -16.48
N ARG A 60 10.17 13.65 -17.72
CA ARG A 60 8.94 14.40 -18.05
C ARG A 60 7.67 13.77 -17.47
N ASN A 61 7.80 12.56 -16.93
CA ASN A 61 6.74 11.69 -16.48
C ASN A 61 6.47 11.85 -14.97
N ILE A 62 7.28 12.64 -14.24
CA ILE A 62 7.03 12.99 -12.84
C ILE A 62 6.00 14.13 -12.80
N LYS A 63 4.83 13.84 -12.24
CA LYS A 63 3.75 14.80 -12.04
C LYS A 63 4.05 15.77 -10.90
N THR A 64 4.57 15.24 -9.79
CA THR A 64 4.84 16.05 -8.58
C THR A 64 5.93 15.39 -7.76
N ILE A 65 6.84 16.21 -7.24
CA ILE A 65 7.84 15.80 -6.25
C ILE A 65 7.42 16.33 -4.89
N LYS A 66 7.38 15.45 -3.88
CA LYS A 66 7.12 15.82 -2.50
C LYS A 66 8.31 15.41 -1.63
N PRO A 67 8.96 16.33 -0.91
CA PRO A 67 9.96 15.93 0.08
C PRO A 67 9.28 15.14 1.21
N ILE A 68 9.91 14.06 1.64
CA ILE A 68 9.47 13.27 2.81
C ILE A 68 10.24 13.73 4.05
N ASN A 69 11.55 13.91 3.90
CA ASN A 69 12.46 14.49 4.89
C ASN A 69 13.59 15.25 4.16
N SER A 70 14.66 15.63 4.86
CA SER A 70 15.80 16.36 4.28
C SER A 70 16.49 15.65 3.11
N GLN A 71 16.48 14.31 3.09
CA GLN A 71 17.24 13.51 2.12
C GLN A 71 16.39 12.57 1.27
N SER A 72 15.09 12.44 1.55
CA SER A 72 14.19 11.49 0.90
C SER A 72 13.04 12.20 0.20
N LEU A 73 12.61 11.68 -0.95
CA LEU A 73 11.49 12.24 -1.70
C LEU A 73 10.45 11.18 -2.11
N ALA A 74 9.24 11.65 -2.37
CA ALA A 74 8.19 10.92 -3.06
C ALA A 74 8.01 11.51 -4.46
N ALA A 75 8.24 10.69 -5.49
CA ALA A 75 7.95 11.03 -6.87
C ALA A 75 6.57 10.47 -7.25
N VAL A 76 5.61 11.36 -7.47
CA VAL A 76 4.28 11.05 -7.97
C VAL A 76 4.31 11.08 -9.50
N LEU A 77 3.82 10.02 -10.13
CA LEU A 77 3.91 9.80 -11.57
C LEU A 77 2.52 9.80 -12.22
N ASN A 78 2.50 9.87 -13.55
CA ASN A 78 1.27 9.88 -14.33
C ASN A 78 0.68 8.47 -14.51
N SER A 79 1.52 7.46 -14.73
CA SER A 79 1.12 6.08 -14.99
C SER A 79 2.00 5.05 -14.27
N GLU A 80 1.50 3.80 -14.16
CA GLU A 80 2.30 2.72 -13.57
C GLU A 80 3.49 2.31 -14.44
N LYS A 81 3.37 2.46 -15.75
CA LYS A 81 4.50 2.28 -16.68
C LYS A 81 5.62 3.28 -16.38
N ASP A 82 5.28 4.54 -16.12
CA ASP A 82 6.27 5.55 -15.76
C ASP A 82 6.98 5.23 -14.42
N ARG A 83 6.28 4.52 -13.52
CA ARG A 83 6.82 4.06 -12.24
C ARG A 83 7.86 2.99 -12.43
N GLU A 84 7.53 1.99 -13.22
CA GLU A 84 8.45 0.90 -13.57
C GLU A 84 9.64 1.42 -14.37
N ASP A 85 9.41 2.29 -15.35
CA ASP A 85 10.47 2.93 -16.14
C ASP A 85 11.43 3.73 -15.26
N LEU A 86 10.93 4.51 -14.28
CA LEU A 86 11.79 5.24 -13.35
C LEU A 86 12.64 4.31 -12.49
N ILE A 87 12.04 3.24 -11.94
CA ILE A 87 12.75 2.26 -11.12
C ILE A 87 13.82 1.56 -11.96
N ASN A 88 13.49 1.14 -13.18
CA ASN A 88 14.41 0.49 -14.10
C ASN A 88 15.58 1.41 -14.49
N LYS A 89 15.31 2.68 -14.77
CA LYS A 89 16.35 3.67 -15.09
C LYS A 89 17.32 3.90 -13.93
N ILE A 90 16.80 4.00 -12.70
CA ILE A 90 17.65 4.08 -11.50
C ILE A 90 18.45 2.78 -11.34
N GLY A 91 17.82 1.62 -11.56
CA GLY A 91 18.47 0.31 -11.49
C GLY A 91 19.58 0.08 -12.52
N GLN A 92 19.46 0.68 -13.70
CA GLN A 92 20.45 0.59 -14.78
C GLN A 92 21.64 1.54 -14.59
N ASN A 93 21.47 2.62 -13.82
CA ASN A 93 22.54 3.57 -13.55
C ASN A 93 23.26 3.22 -12.23
N LYS A 94 24.50 2.74 -12.34
CA LYS A 94 25.31 2.33 -11.18
C LYS A 94 25.51 3.46 -10.16
N SER A 95 25.75 4.69 -10.63
CA SER A 95 25.94 5.88 -9.76
C SER A 95 24.70 6.15 -8.91
N LEU A 96 23.51 6.07 -9.53
CA LEU A 96 22.26 6.27 -8.83
C LEU A 96 21.90 5.09 -7.92
N LEU A 97 22.21 3.86 -8.32
CA LEU A 97 21.94 2.66 -7.52
C LEU A 97 22.71 2.67 -6.18
N GLU A 98 23.95 3.17 -6.20
CA GLU A 98 24.80 3.27 -5.01
C GLU A 98 24.34 4.37 -4.04
N GLN A 99 23.62 5.39 -4.54
CA GLN A 99 23.20 6.54 -3.75
C GLN A 99 21.71 6.51 -3.36
N ILE A 100 20.86 5.92 -4.20
CA ILE A 100 19.40 6.00 -4.09
C ILE A 100 18.80 4.61 -4.14
N LYS A 101 17.95 4.33 -3.15
CA LYS A 101 17.16 3.12 -3.06
C LYS A 101 15.70 3.44 -3.41
N PRO A 102 15.24 3.10 -4.64
CA PRO A 102 13.85 3.26 -5.01
C PRO A 102 12.99 2.19 -4.32
N LYS A 103 11.88 2.62 -3.73
CA LYS A 103 10.89 1.75 -3.09
C LYS A 103 9.51 2.07 -3.62
N MET A 104 8.82 1.03 -4.10
CA MET A 104 7.41 1.18 -4.45
C MET A 104 6.60 1.57 -3.22
N HIS A 105 5.72 2.56 -3.37
CA HIS A 105 4.72 2.85 -2.36
C HIS A 105 3.69 1.72 -2.34
N GLY A 106 3.98 0.66 -1.58
CA GLY A 106 3.07 -0.46 -1.35
C GLY A 106 1.93 -0.08 -0.40
N PHE A 107 0.90 -0.94 -0.34
CA PHE A 107 -0.17 -0.82 0.65
C PHE A 107 0.45 -0.81 2.06
N SER A 108 0.49 0.37 2.69
CA SER A 108 0.88 0.51 4.08
C SER A 108 -0.13 -0.23 4.96
N ARG A 109 0.39 -1.16 5.78
CA ARG A 109 -0.32 -1.92 6.83
C ARG A 109 -1.67 -2.52 6.38
N ILE A 110 -1.62 -3.71 5.78
CA ILE A 110 -2.85 -4.51 5.57
C ILE A 110 -3.23 -5.11 6.93
N SER A 111 -4.26 -4.55 7.57
CA SER A 111 -4.89 -5.13 8.76
C SER A 111 -6.18 -5.83 8.37
N ILE A 112 -6.35 -7.08 8.79
CA ILE A 112 -7.55 -7.88 8.56
C ILE A 112 -8.12 -8.28 9.92
N ILE A 113 -9.43 -8.17 10.08
CA ILE A 113 -10.14 -8.61 11.28
C ILE A 113 -10.96 -9.84 10.91
N PHE A 114 -10.74 -10.93 11.63
CA PHE A 114 -11.48 -12.18 11.46
C PHE A 114 -12.61 -12.25 12.48
N TYR A 115 -13.81 -12.63 12.03
CA TYR A 115 -14.98 -12.86 12.87
C TYR A 115 -15.40 -14.34 12.78
N GLY A 116 -16.14 -14.82 13.78
CA GLY A 116 -16.67 -16.19 13.78
C GLY A 116 -15.63 -17.26 14.10
N ILE A 117 -14.48 -16.87 14.68
CA ILE A 117 -13.51 -17.81 15.23
C ILE A 117 -14.14 -18.45 16.48
N ARG A 118 -14.12 -19.78 16.56
CA ARG A 118 -14.61 -20.49 17.74
C ARG A 118 -13.72 -20.17 18.94
N ASN A 119 -14.32 -19.94 20.11
CA ASN A 119 -13.61 -19.54 21.34
C ASN A 119 -12.58 -20.58 21.84
N ASN A 120 -12.61 -21.81 21.33
CA ASN A 120 -11.67 -22.88 21.69
C ASN A 120 -10.41 -22.88 20.83
N ILE A 121 -10.32 -22.06 19.79
CA ILE A 121 -9.15 -21.96 18.93
C ILE A 121 -8.16 -21.01 19.59
N THR A 122 -6.92 -21.47 19.76
CA THR A 122 -5.84 -20.69 20.35
C THR A 122 -5.19 -19.75 19.34
N GLU A 123 -4.52 -18.71 19.84
CA GLU A 123 -3.79 -17.78 18.98
C GLU A 123 -2.73 -18.49 18.11
N ASN A 124 -2.01 -19.47 18.67
CA ASN A 124 -1.00 -20.22 17.93
C ASN A 124 -1.58 -21.00 16.75
N GLU A 125 -2.77 -21.59 16.91
CA GLU A 125 -3.45 -22.32 15.82
C GLU A 125 -3.87 -21.36 14.70
N ILE A 126 -4.37 -20.17 15.05
CA ILE A 126 -4.71 -19.12 14.07
C ILE A 126 -3.45 -18.69 13.32
N GLN A 127 -2.34 -18.43 14.03
CA GLN A 127 -1.07 -18.00 13.44
C GLN A 127 -0.49 -19.08 12.52
N ASN A 128 -0.55 -20.36 12.91
CA ASN A 128 -0.08 -21.46 12.09
C ASN A 128 -0.89 -21.60 10.80
N ALA A 129 -2.22 -21.57 10.87
CA ALA A 129 -3.09 -21.62 9.69
C ALA A 129 -2.83 -20.46 8.71
N LEU A 130 -2.58 -19.25 9.24
CA LEU A 130 -2.22 -18.09 8.42
C LEU A 130 -0.85 -18.24 7.75
N ARG A 131 0.13 -18.83 8.45
CA ARG A 131 1.49 -19.08 7.93
C ARG A 131 1.53 -20.15 6.84
N GLU A 132 0.82 -21.27 7.02
CA GLU A 132 0.77 -22.36 6.05
C GLU A 132 0.26 -21.88 4.68
N THR A 133 -0.67 -20.93 4.68
CA THR A 133 -1.22 -20.34 3.45
C THR A 133 -0.19 -19.50 2.69
N THR A 134 0.79 -18.90 3.38
CA THR A 134 1.88 -18.13 2.73
C THR A 134 2.98 -18.99 2.14
N ALA A 135 3.18 -20.22 2.63
CA ALA A 135 4.18 -21.14 2.10
C ALA A 135 3.81 -21.68 0.70
N GLY A 136 2.52 -21.72 0.35
CA GLY A 136 2.04 -22.14 -0.97
C GLY A 136 2.16 -21.09 -2.08
N ILE A 137 2.59 -19.86 -1.77
CA ILE A 137 2.73 -18.75 -2.74
C ILE A 137 4.16 -18.67 -3.31
N ASN A 138 5.13 -19.36 -2.69
CA ASN A 138 6.55 -19.29 -3.06
C ASN A 138 7.06 -20.48 -3.90
N ASN A 139 6.19 -21.30 -4.50
CA ASN A 139 6.60 -22.26 -5.53
C ASN A 139 6.21 -21.71 -6.92
N PRO A 140 7.18 -21.45 -7.81
CA PRO A 140 6.92 -21.02 -9.19
C PRO A 140 6.26 -22.11 -10.05
#